data_AF-A0A1H9TKU5-F1
#
_entry.id   AF-A0A1H9TKU5-F1
#
_cell.length_a   1.000
_cell.length_b   1.000
_cell.length_c   1.000
_cell.angle_alpha   90.00
_cell.angle_beta   90.00
_cell.angle_gamma   90.00
#
_symmetry.space_group_name_H-M   'P 1'
#
loop_
_entity.id
_entity.type
_entity.pdbx_description
1 polymer ?
#
loop_
_entity_poly.entity_id
_entity_poly.type
_entity_poly.pdbx_seq_one_letter_code
_entity_poly.pdbx_strand_id
1 'polypeptide(L)'
;MMKKLGAIALTATMMLSLIGCSKKNFDGNYTAELDLTDSVVESIEAGFGETDYEWTGTYIESYKLELSEGKYNYSTDIEASKESYLAFLRENVEAYLYSVAEAELAADPDFAGMTVDEVLEASGYSIWECYTDYKTEDEYIDEVANTFDSYTEEESGDYEIDGDTITLLGVDAVDTEGEEIAGWPLTYEDGNLKGIQYMDEDNLEEETEITFVRDAE
;
A
#
# COMPACT_ATOMS: atom_id res chain seq x y z
N MET A 1 -2.87 9.97 79.45
CA MET A 1 -2.23 10.53 78.23
C MET A 1 -2.73 9.75 77.03
N MET A 2 -3.33 10.45 76.07
CA MET A 2 -3.74 9.93 74.77
C MET A 2 -2.55 9.91 73.79
N LYS A 3 -2.55 8.94 72.87
CA LYS A 3 -2.34 9.03 71.39
C LYS A 3 -2.04 7.62 70.87
N LYS A 4 -3.02 6.90 70.29
CA LYS A 4 -3.52 6.93 68.90
C LYS A 4 -2.52 6.39 67.86
N LEU A 5 -2.96 5.32 67.20
CA LEU A 5 -2.51 4.76 65.92
C LEU A 5 -2.47 5.85 64.83
N GLY A 6 -1.47 5.77 63.95
CA GLY A 6 -1.40 6.47 62.66
C GLY A 6 -0.33 5.77 61.82
N ALA A 7 -0.72 4.96 60.84
CA ALA A 7 -1.05 5.34 59.47
C ALA A 7 0.18 5.19 58.56
N ILE A 8 0.02 4.26 57.60
CA ILE A 8 0.93 3.93 56.51
C ILE A 8 1.14 5.20 55.66
N ALA A 9 2.39 5.57 55.44
CA ALA A 9 2.77 6.48 54.37
C ALA A 9 3.70 5.70 53.44
N LEU A 10 3.11 5.03 52.44
CA LEU A 10 3.82 4.69 51.22
C LEU A 10 4.22 6.04 50.61
N THR A 11 5.49 6.39 50.71
CA THR A 11 6.01 7.52 49.96
C THR A 11 6.08 7.05 48.51
N ALA A 12 5.01 7.35 47.77
CA ALA A 12 5.04 7.43 46.32
C ALA A 12 6.19 8.38 45.98
N THR A 13 7.33 7.82 45.62
CA THR A 13 8.41 8.58 45.02
C THR A 13 8.00 8.76 43.57
N MET A 14 7.06 9.69 43.35
CA MET A 14 6.92 10.35 42.06
C MET A 14 8.25 11.05 41.82
N MET A 15 9.18 10.36 41.18
CA MET A 15 10.27 11.03 40.48
C MET A 15 9.63 11.74 39.31
N LEU A 16 9.18 12.97 39.58
CA LEU A 16 9.05 14.02 38.60
C LEU A 16 10.43 14.22 37.98
N SER A 17 10.75 13.48 36.92
CA SER A 17 11.74 13.90 35.92
C SER A 17 11.11 15.00 35.05
N LEU A 18 10.80 16.13 35.70
CA LEU A 18 10.58 17.41 35.05
C LEU A 18 11.94 17.95 34.59
N ILE A 19 12.41 17.43 33.47
CA ILE A 19 13.43 18.07 32.64
C ILE A 19 12.87 18.11 31.21
N GLY A 20 12.07 19.15 30.94
CA GLY A 20 12.14 19.93 29.70
C GLY A 20 12.16 19.27 28.32
N CYS A 21 11.62 18.07 28.10
CA CYS A 21 11.17 17.69 26.77
C CYS A 21 9.77 18.29 26.59
N SER A 22 9.59 19.26 25.69
CA SER A 22 8.26 19.46 25.11
C SER A 22 7.81 18.09 24.62
N LYS A 23 6.77 17.51 25.22
CA LYS A 23 6.22 16.23 24.75
C LYS A 23 5.96 16.41 23.25
N LYS A 24 6.69 15.68 22.39
CA LYS A 24 6.47 15.76 20.94
C LYS A 24 4.98 15.49 20.72
N ASN A 25 4.33 16.39 20.00
CA ASN A 25 2.91 16.25 19.70
C ASN A 25 2.79 15.47 18.40
N PHE A 26 2.38 14.21 18.49
CA PHE A 26 2.15 13.34 17.35
C PHE A 26 0.75 13.52 16.76
N ASP A 27 -0.20 14.06 17.53
CA ASP A 27 -1.58 14.25 17.11
C ASP A 27 -1.67 15.13 15.86
N GLY A 28 -2.49 14.71 14.90
CA GLY A 28 -2.65 15.35 13.60
C GLY A 28 -3.05 14.36 12.52
N ASN A 29 -3.30 14.90 11.32
CA ASN A 29 -3.55 14.11 10.13
C ASN A 29 -2.25 13.98 9.33
N TYR A 30 -2.05 12.80 8.75
CA TYR A 30 -0.92 12.50 7.91
C TYR A 30 -1.37 11.76 6.66
N THR A 31 -0.63 11.96 5.59
CA THR A 31 -0.81 11.29 4.31
C THR A 31 0.49 10.63 3.88
N ALA A 32 0.39 9.48 3.24
CA ALA A 32 1.52 8.79 2.63
C ALA A 32 1.13 8.33 1.22
N GLU A 33 2.13 8.23 0.35
CA GLU A 33 2.01 7.71 -1.00
C GLU A 33 3.06 6.62 -1.17
N LEU A 34 2.65 5.48 -1.72
CA LEU A 34 3.49 4.33 -1.99
C LEU A 34 3.48 4.02 -3.48
N ASP A 35 4.66 3.91 -4.08
CA ASP A 35 4.79 3.51 -5.48
C ASP A 35 4.81 1.99 -5.57
N LEU A 36 3.75 1.43 -6.15
CA LEU A 36 3.54 -0.01 -6.31
C LEU A 36 3.64 -0.42 -7.79
N THR A 37 4.27 0.41 -8.63
CA THR A 37 4.35 0.18 -10.07
C THR A 37 5.03 -1.15 -10.38
N ASP A 38 6.20 -1.41 -9.78
CA ASP A 38 6.97 -2.62 -10.07
C ASP A 38 6.20 -3.88 -9.64
N SER A 39 5.55 -3.86 -8.47
CA SER A 39 4.67 -4.93 -7.99
C SER A 39 3.56 -5.29 -8.98
N VAL A 40 2.83 -4.26 -9.43
CA VAL A 40 1.74 -4.43 -10.39
C VAL A 40 2.26 -4.96 -11.71
N VAL A 41 3.40 -4.45 -12.19
CA VAL A 41 4.04 -4.93 -13.42
C VAL A 41 4.37 -6.42 -13.30
N GLU A 42 5.04 -6.83 -12.21
CA GLU A 42 5.39 -8.23 -11.97
C GLU A 42 4.14 -9.12 -11.91
N SER A 43 3.07 -8.67 -11.26
CA SER A 43 1.80 -9.40 -11.17
C SER A 43 1.14 -9.58 -12.55
N ILE A 44 1.13 -8.54 -13.38
CA ILE A 44 0.59 -8.59 -14.75
C ILE A 44 1.46 -9.52 -15.62
N GLU A 45 2.79 -9.39 -15.54
CA GLU A 45 3.73 -10.24 -16.29
C GLU A 45 3.67 -11.71 -15.89
N ALA A 46 3.47 -12.00 -14.60
CA ALA A 46 3.23 -13.36 -14.13
C ALA A 46 1.90 -13.94 -14.65
N GLY A 47 0.90 -13.08 -14.89
CA GLY A 47 -0.41 -13.45 -15.41
C GLY A 47 -0.43 -13.74 -16.92
N PHE A 48 0.23 -12.91 -17.72
CA PHE A 48 0.14 -12.96 -19.20
C PHE A 48 1.45 -13.34 -19.90
N GLY A 49 2.60 -13.16 -19.25
CA GLY A 49 3.92 -13.52 -19.77
C GLY A 49 4.88 -12.34 -19.89
N GLU A 50 6.17 -12.59 -19.64
CA GLU A 50 7.20 -11.56 -19.74
C GLU A 50 7.50 -11.18 -21.21
N THR A 51 7.65 -9.89 -21.49
CA THR A 51 8.01 -9.35 -22.82
C THR A 51 9.06 -8.24 -22.69
N ASP A 52 9.49 -7.65 -23.81
CA ASP A 52 10.35 -6.46 -23.81
C ASP A 52 9.55 -5.13 -23.83
N TYR A 53 8.27 -5.17 -23.44
CA TYR A 53 7.42 -3.99 -23.29
C TYR A 53 7.99 -3.00 -22.26
N GLU A 54 8.07 -1.72 -22.62
CA GLU A 54 8.51 -0.65 -21.73
C GLU A 54 7.28 -0.01 -21.04
N TRP A 55 7.05 -0.37 -19.77
CA TRP A 55 5.98 0.20 -18.95
C TRP A 55 6.15 1.71 -18.72
N THR A 56 5.05 2.46 -18.78
CA THR A 56 5.02 3.91 -18.52
C THR A 56 4.00 4.27 -17.44
N GLY A 57 4.14 5.48 -16.89
CA GLY A 57 3.28 5.93 -15.78
C GLY A 57 3.66 5.28 -14.45
N THR A 58 2.81 5.47 -13.44
CA THR A 58 3.02 4.96 -12.08
C THR A 58 1.68 4.57 -11.45
N TYR A 59 1.68 3.52 -10.64
CA TYR A 59 0.60 3.23 -9.71
C TYR A 59 0.98 3.67 -8.30
N ILE A 60 0.27 4.68 -7.79
CA ILE A 60 0.44 5.19 -6.44
C ILE A 60 -0.75 4.76 -5.58
N GLU A 61 -0.46 4.07 -4.48
CA GLU A 61 -1.42 3.85 -3.41
C GLU A 61 -1.27 4.94 -2.35
N SER A 62 -2.39 5.55 -1.97
CA SER A 62 -2.44 6.66 -1.03
C SER A 62 -3.03 6.21 0.30
N TYR A 63 -2.43 6.62 1.41
CA TYR A 63 -2.85 6.27 2.76
C TYR A 63 -3.09 7.51 3.62
N LYS A 64 -3.99 7.36 4.60
CA LYS A 64 -4.36 8.37 5.59
C LYS A 64 -4.15 7.82 6.99
N LEU A 65 -3.50 8.60 7.84
CA LEU A 65 -3.32 8.32 9.26
C LEU A 65 -3.76 9.52 10.10
N GLU A 66 -4.80 9.34 10.91
CA GLU A 66 -5.23 10.30 11.93
C GLU A 66 -4.72 9.84 13.29
N LEU A 67 -4.04 10.72 14.03
CA LEU A 67 -3.62 10.49 15.42
C LEU A 67 -4.30 11.52 16.33
N SER A 68 -4.98 11.05 17.38
CA SER A 68 -5.68 11.93 18.31
C SER A 68 -5.82 11.29 19.69
N GLU A 69 -5.32 11.95 20.73
CA GLU A 69 -5.50 11.56 22.13
C GLU A 69 -5.11 10.09 22.45
N GLY A 70 -4.07 9.55 21.78
CA GLY A 70 -3.64 8.15 21.96
C GLY A 70 -4.40 7.13 21.11
N LYS A 71 -5.29 7.57 20.22
CA LYS A 71 -6.01 6.75 19.24
C LYS A 71 -5.55 7.03 17.82
N TYR A 72 -5.54 5.99 16.98
CA TYR A 72 -5.30 6.13 15.55
C TYR A 72 -6.51 5.70 14.72
N ASN A 73 -6.62 6.29 13.54
CA ASN A 73 -7.39 5.76 12.41
C ASN A 73 -6.45 5.72 11.20
N TYR A 74 -6.26 4.54 10.63
CA TYR A 74 -5.42 4.27 9.46
C TYR A 74 -6.32 3.75 8.34
N SER A 75 -6.17 4.28 7.14
CA SER A 75 -7.01 3.89 6.01
C SER A 75 -6.34 4.15 4.66
N THR A 76 -6.74 3.39 3.66
CA THR A 76 -6.35 3.63 2.27
C THR A 76 -7.30 4.66 1.64
N ASP A 77 -6.76 5.64 0.91
CA ASP A 77 -7.54 6.58 0.10
C ASP A 77 -7.98 5.91 -1.20
N ILE A 78 -8.97 5.03 -1.08
CA ILE A 78 -9.43 4.14 -2.16
C ILE A 78 -9.74 4.90 -3.45
N GLU A 79 -10.33 6.10 -3.37
CA GLU A 79 -10.65 6.89 -4.56
C GLU A 79 -9.38 7.34 -5.29
N ALA A 80 -8.40 7.87 -4.57
CA ALA A 80 -7.12 8.30 -5.15
C ALA A 80 -6.30 7.12 -5.68
N SER A 81 -6.19 6.03 -4.91
CA SER A 81 -5.49 4.82 -5.33
C SER A 81 -6.13 4.19 -6.57
N LYS A 82 -7.48 4.10 -6.60
CA LYS A 82 -8.23 3.62 -7.76
C LYS A 82 -7.99 4.49 -8.99
N GLU A 83 -8.07 5.82 -8.85
CA GLU A 83 -7.80 6.72 -9.98
C GLU A 83 -6.38 6.52 -10.55
N SER A 84 -5.37 6.39 -9.67
CA SER A 84 -4.00 6.11 -10.09
C SER A 84 -3.87 4.77 -10.79
N TYR A 85 -4.45 3.70 -10.22
CA TYR A 85 -4.35 2.34 -10.78
C TYR A 85 -5.02 2.25 -12.15
N LEU A 86 -6.25 2.75 -12.28
CA LEU A 86 -6.98 2.71 -13.55
C LEU A 86 -6.31 3.57 -14.63
N ALA A 87 -5.65 4.66 -14.26
CA ALA A 87 -4.85 5.44 -15.20
C ALA A 87 -3.65 4.64 -15.71
N PHE A 88 -2.91 4.00 -14.81
CA PHE A 88 -1.79 3.12 -15.16
C PHE A 88 -2.21 1.98 -16.10
N LEU A 89 -3.32 1.28 -15.78
CA LEU A 89 -3.81 0.18 -16.62
C LEU A 89 -4.21 0.65 -18.02
N ARG A 90 -4.96 1.75 -18.13
CA ARG A 90 -5.38 2.32 -19.43
C ARG A 90 -4.20 2.75 -20.30
N GLU A 91 -3.12 3.22 -19.68
CA GLU A 91 -1.93 3.62 -20.42
C GLU A 91 -1.17 2.43 -21.02
N ASN A 92 -1.22 1.26 -20.36
CA ASN A 92 -0.29 0.17 -20.65
C ASN A 92 -0.92 -1.14 -21.15
N VAL A 93 -2.03 -1.59 -20.57
CA VAL A 93 -2.43 -3.01 -20.67
C VAL A 93 -2.68 -3.43 -22.11
N GLU A 94 -3.38 -2.63 -22.94
CA GLU A 94 -3.62 -3.03 -24.33
C GLU A 94 -2.31 -3.21 -25.11
N ALA A 95 -1.40 -2.23 -25.04
CA ALA A 95 -0.14 -2.28 -25.74
C ALA A 95 0.74 -3.44 -25.26
N TYR A 96 0.72 -3.72 -23.96
CA TYR A 96 1.36 -4.88 -23.37
C TYR A 96 0.76 -6.20 -23.88
N LEU A 97 -0.57 -6.34 -23.98
CA LEU A 97 -1.20 -7.54 -24.55
C LEU A 97 -0.80 -7.76 -26.02
N TYR A 98 -0.64 -6.69 -26.81
CA TYR A 98 -0.08 -6.79 -28.16
C TYR A 98 1.37 -7.29 -28.13
N SER A 99 2.20 -6.81 -27.21
CA SER A 99 3.58 -7.27 -27.03
C SER A 99 3.65 -8.78 -26.74
N VAL A 100 2.76 -9.27 -25.85
CA VAL A 100 2.64 -10.71 -25.55
C VAL A 100 2.28 -11.50 -26.81
N ALA A 101 1.28 -11.03 -27.56
CA ALA A 101 0.86 -11.67 -28.80
C ALA A 101 1.97 -11.70 -29.87
N GLU A 102 2.73 -10.61 -30.01
CA GLU A 102 3.86 -10.55 -30.93
C GLU A 102 4.95 -11.57 -30.55
N ALA A 103 5.26 -11.71 -29.26
CA ALA A 103 6.21 -12.68 -28.77
C ALA A 103 5.75 -14.13 -29.03
N GLU A 104 4.48 -14.43 -28.79
CA GLU A 104 3.89 -15.75 -29.05
C GLU A 104 3.89 -16.10 -30.55
N LEU A 105 3.47 -15.17 -31.42
CA LEU A 105 3.46 -15.37 -32.87
C LEU A 105 4.88 -15.56 -33.43
N ALA A 106 5.86 -14.82 -32.91
CA ALA A 106 7.25 -14.95 -33.33
C ALA A 106 7.84 -16.33 -32.96
N ALA A 107 7.33 -16.96 -31.90
CA ALA A 107 7.74 -18.29 -31.46
C ALA A 107 7.07 -19.43 -32.24
N ASP A 108 5.92 -19.20 -32.86
CA ASP A 108 5.16 -20.22 -33.59
C ASP A 108 5.42 -20.19 -35.11
N PRO A 109 6.03 -21.25 -35.70
CA PRO A 109 6.32 -21.29 -37.13
C PRO A 109 5.07 -21.31 -38.03
N ASP A 110 3.90 -21.71 -37.54
CA ASP A 110 2.66 -21.74 -38.32
C ASP A 110 2.13 -20.33 -38.62
N PHE A 111 2.51 -19.34 -37.80
CA PHE A 111 2.16 -17.93 -37.97
C PHE A 111 3.30 -17.08 -38.54
N ALA A 112 4.37 -17.71 -39.04
CA ALA A 112 5.55 -17.00 -39.53
C ALA A 112 5.21 -15.97 -40.62
N GLY A 113 5.45 -14.70 -40.31
CA GLY A 113 5.22 -13.56 -41.21
C GLY A 113 3.81 -12.98 -41.16
N MET A 114 2.96 -13.43 -40.23
CA MET A 114 1.68 -12.79 -39.91
C MET A 114 1.86 -11.76 -38.80
N THR A 115 1.07 -10.68 -38.88
CA THR A 115 0.94 -9.68 -37.81
C THR A 115 -0.18 -10.09 -36.83
N VAL A 116 -0.15 -9.53 -35.61
CA VAL A 116 -1.23 -9.74 -34.62
C VAL A 116 -2.59 -9.36 -35.21
N ASP A 117 -2.69 -8.19 -35.86
CA ASP A 117 -3.92 -7.72 -36.51
C ASP A 117 -4.49 -8.71 -37.54
N GLU A 118 -3.64 -9.33 -38.37
CA GLU A 118 -4.07 -10.32 -39.36
C GLU A 118 -4.61 -11.59 -38.70
N VAL A 119 -4.02 -12.00 -37.58
CA VAL A 119 -4.48 -13.16 -36.79
C VAL A 119 -5.81 -12.85 -36.10
N LEU A 120 -5.94 -11.66 -35.49
CA LEU A 120 -7.17 -11.20 -34.85
C LEU A 120 -8.32 -11.05 -35.86
N GLU A 121 -8.06 -10.47 -37.05
CA GLU A 121 -9.07 -10.38 -38.11
C GLU A 121 -9.54 -11.77 -38.58
N ALA A 122 -8.61 -12.72 -38.72
CA ALA A 122 -8.94 -14.07 -39.15
C ALA A 122 -9.69 -14.88 -38.08
N SER A 123 -9.37 -14.66 -36.80
CA SER A 123 -10.00 -15.34 -35.66
C SER A 123 -11.38 -14.75 -35.33
N GLY A 124 -11.57 -13.45 -35.61
CA GLY A 124 -12.76 -12.69 -35.26
C GLY A 124 -12.82 -12.28 -33.79
N TYR A 125 -11.71 -12.38 -33.06
CA TYR A 125 -11.57 -11.96 -31.66
C TYR A 125 -10.81 -10.63 -31.56
N SER A 126 -11.07 -9.84 -30.51
CA SER A 126 -10.20 -8.73 -30.12
C SER A 126 -8.98 -9.21 -29.33
N ILE A 127 -7.96 -8.37 -29.19
CA ILE A 127 -6.81 -8.68 -28.32
C ILE A 127 -7.25 -8.97 -26.88
N TRP A 128 -8.26 -8.22 -26.40
CA TRP A 128 -8.87 -8.42 -25.10
C TRP A 128 -9.51 -9.79 -24.96
N GLU A 129 -10.27 -10.27 -25.96
CA GLU A 129 -10.89 -11.60 -25.91
C GLU A 129 -9.87 -12.74 -26.01
N CYS A 130 -8.66 -12.47 -26.54
CA CYS A 130 -7.61 -13.47 -26.65
C CYS A 130 -6.89 -13.73 -25.32
N TYR A 131 -6.65 -12.69 -24.54
CA TYR A 131 -5.89 -12.78 -23.28
C TYR A 131 -6.77 -12.66 -22.03
N THR A 132 -7.98 -12.15 -22.18
CA THR A 132 -8.94 -11.94 -21.09
C THR A 132 -10.31 -12.47 -21.48
N ASP A 133 -11.26 -12.46 -20.54
CA ASP A 133 -12.66 -12.81 -20.82
C ASP A 133 -13.49 -11.61 -21.32
N TYR A 134 -12.87 -10.45 -21.56
CA TYR A 134 -13.54 -9.19 -21.92
C TYR A 134 -13.41 -8.86 -23.39
N LYS A 135 -14.39 -8.12 -23.94
CA LYS A 135 -14.36 -7.75 -25.36
C LYS A 135 -13.56 -6.51 -25.66
N THR A 136 -13.49 -5.61 -24.68
CA THR A 136 -12.97 -4.26 -24.81
C THR A 136 -12.24 -3.87 -23.55
N GLU A 137 -11.31 -2.93 -23.68
CA GLU A 137 -10.66 -2.25 -22.56
C GLU A 137 -11.66 -1.73 -21.52
N ASP A 138 -12.72 -1.02 -21.95
CA ASP A 138 -13.71 -0.45 -21.04
C ASP A 138 -14.39 -1.51 -20.16
N GLU A 139 -14.74 -2.67 -20.71
CA GLU A 139 -15.33 -3.78 -19.94
C GLU A 139 -14.35 -4.35 -18.90
N TYR A 140 -13.07 -4.48 -19.24
CA TYR A 140 -12.03 -4.93 -18.31
C TYR A 140 -11.80 -3.90 -17.20
N ILE A 141 -11.60 -2.64 -17.57
CA ILE A 141 -11.35 -1.53 -16.66
C ILE A 141 -12.54 -1.30 -15.72
N ASP A 142 -13.77 -1.43 -16.20
CA ASP A 142 -14.98 -1.29 -15.36
C ASP A 142 -15.05 -2.41 -14.30
N GLU A 143 -14.69 -3.65 -14.63
CA GLU A 143 -14.66 -4.73 -13.62
C GLU A 143 -13.56 -4.51 -12.58
N VAL A 144 -12.37 -4.10 -13.02
CA VAL A 144 -11.28 -3.74 -12.09
C VAL A 144 -11.72 -2.60 -11.16
N ALA A 145 -12.37 -1.58 -11.70
CA ALA A 145 -12.90 -0.45 -10.96
C ALA A 145 -13.95 -0.88 -9.91
N ASN A 146 -14.85 -1.79 -10.28
CA ASN A 146 -15.87 -2.33 -9.37
C ASN A 146 -15.25 -3.19 -8.25
N THR A 147 -14.16 -3.89 -8.56
CA THR A 147 -13.41 -4.68 -7.58
C THR A 147 -12.76 -3.73 -6.56
N PHE A 148 -12.12 -2.64 -7.01
CA PHE A 148 -11.60 -1.57 -6.15
C PHE A 148 -12.64 -0.97 -5.20
N ASP A 149 -13.87 -0.70 -5.69
CA ASP A 149 -14.95 -0.14 -4.87
C ASP A 149 -15.44 -1.07 -3.76
N SER A 150 -15.09 -2.36 -3.83
CA SER A 150 -15.42 -3.35 -2.80
C SER A 150 -14.38 -3.46 -1.70
N TYR A 151 -13.19 -2.90 -1.89
CA TYR A 151 -12.17 -2.84 -0.85
C TYR A 151 -12.53 -1.81 0.20
N THR A 152 -12.32 -2.17 1.45
CA THR A 152 -12.32 -1.24 2.57
C THR A 152 -11.16 -1.62 3.46
N GLU A 153 -10.12 -0.80 3.45
CA GLU A 153 -9.00 -0.92 4.38
C GLU A 153 -9.09 0.25 5.34
N GLU A 154 -9.68 -0.01 6.50
CA GLU A 154 -9.77 0.93 7.61
C GLU A 154 -9.47 0.17 8.90
N GLU A 155 -8.45 0.63 9.62
CA GLU A 155 -8.06 0.09 10.91
C GLU A 155 -8.04 1.22 11.95
N SER A 156 -8.53 0.92 13.16
CA SER A 156 -8.49 1.88 14.25
C SER A 156 -8.13 1.21 15.56
N GLY A 157 -7.36 1.93 16.37
CA GLY A 157 -6.81 1.36 17.59
C GLY A 157 -6.18 2.39 18.52
N ASP A 158 -5.41 1.88 19.46
CA ASP A 158 -4.57 2.66 20.36
C ASP A 158 -3.15 2.76 19.80
N TYR A 159 -2.47 3.88 20.03
CA TYR A 159 -1.03 3.96 19.82
C TYR A 159 -0.28 4.28 21.11
N GLU A 160 0.89 3.68 21.26
CA GLU A 160 1.83 3.98 22.35
C GLU A 160 2.97 4.88 21.85
N ILE A 161 3.58 5.63 22.77
CA ILE A 161 4.69 6.53 22.47
C ILE A 161 5.90 6.10 23.28
N ASP A 162 7.01 5.80 22.62
CA ASP A 162 8.33 5.64 23.22
C ASP A 162 9.35 6.57 22.55
N GLY A 163 9.68 7.66 23.24
CA GLY A 163 10.60 8.67 22.74
C GLY A 163 10.11 9.31 21.43
N ASP A 164 10.75 8.93 20.33
CA ASP A 164 10.50 9.44 18.98
C ASP A 164 9.67 8.48 18.13
N THR A 165 9.28 7.34 18.67
CA THR A 165 8.51 6.31 17.96
C THR A 165 7.09 6.27 18.51
N ILE A 166 6.12 6.15 17.61
CA ILE A 166 4.77 5.69 17.94
C ILE A 166 4.61 4.25 17.48
N THR A 167 3.84 3.45 18.21
CA THR A 167 3.49 2.09 17.78
C THR A 167 1.98 2.00 17.63
N LEU A 168 1.49 1.77 16.42
CA LEU A 168 0.08 1.52 16.15
C LEU A 168 -0.26 0.09 16.59
N LEU A 169 -0.97 -0.06 17.70
CA LEU A 169 -1.26 -1.38 18.24
C LEU A 169 -2.36 -2.07 17.42
N GLY A 170 -2.22 -3.37 17.21
CA GLY A 170 -3.20 -4.18 16.48
C GLY A 170 -2.95 -4.27 14.97
N VAL A 171 -2.13 -3.35 14.43
CA VAL A 171 -1.67 -3.43 13.04
C VAL A 171 -0.61 -4.52 12.95
N ASP A 172 -0.83 -5.48 12.05
CA ASP A 172 0.13 -6.54 11.78
C ASP A 172 1.44 -5.93 11.25
N ALA A 173 2.55 -6.28 11.89
CA ALA A 173 3.87 -5.78 11.54
C ALA A 173 4.93 -6.80 11.90
N VAL A 174 6.06 -6.72 11.20
CA VAL A 174 7.26 -7.53 11.47
C VAL A 174 8.43 -6.62 11.84
N ASP A 175 9.38 -7.14 12.60
CA ASP A 175 10.67 -6.47 12.79
C ASP A 175 11.62 -6.70 11.61
N THR A 176 12.81 -6.10 11.67
CA THR A 176 13.85 -6.23 10.62
C THR A 176 14.42 -7.64 10.46
N GLU A 177 14.05 -8.59 11.34
CA GLU A 177 14.39 -10.01 11.22
C GLU A 177 13.21 -10.83 10.67
N GLY A 178 12.09 -10.20 10.35
CA GLY A 178 10.86 -10.83 9.85
C GLY A 178 9.97 -11.44 10.93
N GLU A 179 10.20 -11.12 12.21
CA GLU A 179 9.41 -11.67 13.32
C GLU A 179 8.22 -10.76 13.63
N GLU A 180 7.04 -11.36 13.84
CA GLU A 180 5.82 -10.63 14.22
C GLU A 180 6.03 -9.79 15.49
N ILE A 181 5.62 -8.53 15.44
CA ILE A 181 5.63 -7.59 16.56
C ILE A 181 4.22 -7.10 16.90
N ALA A 182 4.04 -6.62 18.14
CA ALA A 182 2.72 -6.32 18.70
C ALA A 182 2.01 -5.07 18.14
N GLY A 183 2.53 -4.50 17.06
CA GLY A 183 2.03 -3.29 16.44
C GLY A 183 3.08 -2.65 15.56
N TRP A 184 2.64 -1.77 14.67
CA TRP A 184 3.47 -1.16 13.64
C TRP A 184 4.23 0.07 14.16
N PRO A 185 5.58 0.04 14.24
CA PRO A 185 6.36 1.16 14.72
C PRO A 185 6.60 2.21 13.64
N LEU A 186 6.24 3.46 13.93
CA LEU A 186 6.52 4.63 13.10
C LEU A 186 7.45 5.59 13.85
N THR A 187 8.60 5.89 13.26
CA THR A 187 9.62 6.78 13.84
C THR A 187 9.45 8.21 13.33
N TYR A 188 9.43 9.17 14.24
CA TYR A 188 9.28 10.58 13.90
C TYR A 188 10.61 11.24 13.55
N GLU A 189 10.73 11.67 12.31
CA GLU A 189 11.91 12.32 11.75
C GLU A 189 11.49 13.52 10.91
N ASP A 190 12.08 14.70 11.20
CA ASP A 190 11.89 15.93 10.42
C ASP A 190 10.43 16.38 10.18
N GLY A 191 9.51 16.02 11.06
CA GLY A 191 8.09 16.38 10.94
C GLY A 191 7.19 15.26 10.41
N ASN A 192 7.78 14.15 9.98
CA ASN A 192 7.12 13.02 9.34
C ASN A 192 7.21 11.76 10.21
N LEU A 193 6.35 10.79 9.93
CA LEU A 193 6.36 9.46 10.55
C LEU A 193 6.81 8.43 9.51
N LYS A 194 7.86 7.67 9.81
CA LYS A 194 8.44 6.68 8.90
C LYS A 194 8.28 5.28 9.45
N GLY A 195 7.84 4.35 8.62
CA GLY A 195 7.68 2.93 8.97
C GLY A 195 8.10 2.02 7.84
N ILE A 196 8.13 0.73 8.13
CA ILE A 196 8.24 -0.32 7.12
C ILE A 196 6.88 -1.01 7.04
N GLN A 197 6.22 -0.92 5.89
CA GLN A 197 4.98 -1.64 5.63
C GLN A 197 5.33 -3.01 5.05
N TYR A 198 4.68 -4.05 5.55
CA TYR A 198 4.80 -5.40 5.03
C TYR A 198 3.56 -5.71 4.20
N MET A 199 3.76 -6.01 2.91
CA MET A 199 2.65 -6.14 1.94
C MET A 199 2.42 -7.61 1.55
N ASP A 200 2.23 -8.47 2.55
CA ASP A 200 1.98 -9.91 2.34
C ASP A 200 0.70 -10.15 1.51
N GLU A 201 -0.30 -9.27 1.66
CA GLU A 201 -1.58 -9.37 0.96
C GLU A 201 -1.47 -9.12 -0.56
N ASP A 202 -0.42 -8.41 -0.99
CA ASP A 202 -0.13 -8.12 -2.40
C ASP A 202 0.88 -9.10 -3.02
N ASN A 203 1.18 -10.21 -2.33
CA ASN A 203 2.20 -11.17 -2.75
C ASN A 203 3.61 -10.56 -2.89
N LEU A 204 3.85 -9.43 -2.22
CA LEU A 204 5.14 -8.78 -2.21
C LEU A 204 5.96 -9.31 -1.05
N GLU A 205 7.07 -10.00 -1.35
CA GLU A 205 8.08 -10.39 -0.36
C GLU A 205 8.93 -9.18 0.11
N GLU A 206 8.47 -7.95 -0.14
CA GLU A 206 9.26 -6.73 0.01
C GLU A 206 8.78 -5.87 1.18
N GLU A 207 9.75 -5.53 2.05
CA GLU A 207 9.63 -4.50 3.06
C GLU A 207 9.70 -3.13 2.38
N THR A 208 8.59 -2.38 2.38
CA THR A 208 8.55 -1.06 1.74
C THR A 208 8.57 0.05 2.79
N GLU A 209 9.50 1.00 2.65
CA GLU A 209 9.52 2.19 3.50
C GLU A 209 8.33 3.08 3.13
N ILE A 210 7.53 3.43 4.14
CA ILE A 210 6.45 4.40 4.00
C ILE A 210 6.75 5.64 4.84
N THR A 211 6.50 6.82 4.28
CA THR A 211 6.65 8.10 4.97
C THR A 211 5.32 8.85 4.99
N PHE A 212 4.73 8.94 6.19
CA PHE A 212 3.58 9.75 6.49
C PHE A 212 4.00 11.21 6.72
N VAL A 213 3.59 12.08 5.81
CA VAL A 213 3.80 13.53 5.88
C VAL A 213 2.62 14.16 6.60
N ARG A 214 2.91 15.03 7.58
CA ARG A 214 1.84 15.74 8.28
C ARG A 214 1.16 16.76 7.37
N ASP A 215 -0.17 16.74 7.36
CA ASP A 215 -0.97 17.71 6.61
C ASP A 215 -0.75 19.14 7.15
N ALA A 216 -0.74 20.13 6.26
CA ALA A 216 -0.65 21.53 6.66
C ALA A 216 -1.94 21.98 7.37
N GLU A 217 -1.80 22.58 8.57
CA GLU A 217 -2.91 23.20 9.33
C GLU A 217 -3.54 24.42 8.62
#